data_AF-A0A2U9NJJ3-F1
#
_entry.id   AF-A0A2U9NJJ3-F1
#
_cell.length_a   1.000
_cell.length_b   1.000
_cell.length_c   1.000
_cell.angle_alpha   90.00
_cell.angle_beta   90.00
_cell.angle_gamma   90.00
#
_symmetry.space_group_name_H-M   'P 1'
#
loop_
_entity.id
_entity.type
_entity.pdbx_description
1 polymer ?
#
loop_
_entity_poly.entity_id
_entity_poly.type
_entity_poly.pdbx_seq_one_letter_code
_entity_poly.pdbx_strand_id
1 'polypeptide(L)'
;NGGATQAFFRESNFSTFQRMWTNMESSKPSVFEKSNADGVKRVRTTRNRLYAFLMESSQIEYETETKCDLKQVGNRLDSKGYGIAMQQDFPYRSMINKAILQLQESGQLANLKKKWWKEKRDEPSCSELITEPVSSSSELALALANVGGVFIVLGVGIAMAFIIAIFEFLWNVKNVSVEEHISYMDALKIELIFAMNIWVTKKKTKPQLSESSSSASGHSEDAKSMAHSILQGANSFLNLGEIKKKDNS
;
A
#
# COMPACT_ATOMS: atom_id res chain seq x y z
N ASN A 1 -37.64 18.93 -12.81
CA ASN A 1 -36.89 18.81 -11.54
C ASN A 1 -37.83 18.23 -10.49
N GLY A 2 -37.64 16.96 -10.13
CA GLY A 2 -38.52 16.26 -9.18
C GLY A 2 -38.46 14.76 -9.40
N GLY A 3 -37.54 14.09 -8.69
CA GLY A 3 -37.46 12.63 -8.67
C GLY A 3 -38.28 12.05 -7.51
N ALA A 4 -38.72 10.79 -7.63
CA ALA A 4 -39.46 10.10 -6.56
C ALA A 4 -38.68 10.03 -5.24
N THR A 5 -37.35 9.90 -5.30
CA THR A 5 -36.46 9.94 -4.13
C THR A 5 -36.45 11.32 -3.47
N GLN A 6 -36.42 12.39 -4.27
CA GLN A 6 -36.47 13.77 -3.75
C GLN A 6 -37.81 14.06 -3.06
N ALA A 7 -38.91 13.67 -3.70
CA ALA A 7 -40.26 13.80 -3.13
C ALA A 7 -40.40 13.01 -1.83
N PHE A 8 -39.84 11.79 -1.76
CA PHE A 8 -39.85 10.97 -0.54
C PHE A 8 -39.26 11.71 0.67
N PHE A 9 -38.10 12.37 0.53
CA PHE A 9 -37.49 13.11 1.64
C PHE A 9 -38.27 14.37 2.01
N ARG A 10 -38.80 15.08 1.00
CA ARG A 10 -39.59 16.30 1.21
C ARG A 10 -40.92 16.05 1.92
N GLU A 11 -41.60 14.97 1.55
CA GLU A 11 -42.96 14.64 2.02
C GLU A 11 -42.95 13.61 3.17
N SER A 12 -41.77 13.20 3.63
CA SER A 12 -41.67 12.23 4.72
C SER A 12 -42.20 12.79 6.04
N ASN A 13 -42.92 11.94 6.80
CA ASN A 13 -43.36 12.25 8.16
C ASN A 13 -42.36 11.82 9.24
N PHE A 14 -41.25 11.18 8.87
CA PHE A 14 -40.22 10.77 9.83
C PHE A 14 -39.24 11.91 10.09
N SER A 15 -39.02 12.23 11.37
CA SER A 15 -38.14 13.33 11.79
C SER A 15 -36.72 13.20 11.25
N THR A 16 -36.18 11.99 11.15
CA THR A 16 -34.86 11.72 10.56
C THR A 16 -34.79 12.16 9.10
N PHE A 17 -35.78 11.78 8.29
CA PHE A 17 -35.81 12.11 6.86
C PHE A 17 -36.10 13.59 6.60
N GLN A 18 -36.90 14.23 7.45
CA GLN A 18 -37.12 15.68 7.41
C GLN A 18 -35.85 16.47 7.73
N ARG A 19 -35.05 16.02 8.71
CA ARG A 19 -33.74 16.62 9.01
C ARG A 19 -32.77 16.45 7.84
N MET A 20 -32.74 15.26 7.23
CA MET A 20 -31.95 15.03 6.02
C MET A 20 -32.38 15.95 4.88
N TRP A 21 -33.68 16.09 4.64
CA TRP A 21 -34.23 17.00 3.62
C TRP A 21 -33.80 18.45 3.87
N THR A 22 -33.96 18.95 5.10
CA THR A 22 -33.57 20.31 5.48
C THR A 22 -32.08 20.56 5.26
N ASN A 23 -31.24 19.57 5.57
CA ASN A 23 -29.80 19.64 5.31
C ASN A 23 -29.49 19.64 3.81
N MET A 24 -30.12 18.76 3.03
CA MET A 24 -29.94 18.71 1.57
C MET A 24 -30.37 20.02 0.89
N GLU A 25 -31.48 20.61 1.30
CA GLU A 25 -32.03 21.85 0.73
C GLU A 25 -31.19 23.09 1.10
N SER A 26 -30.67 23.15 2.33
CA SER A 26 -29.88 24.30 2.80
C SER A 26 -28.39 24.26 2.42
N SER A 27 -27.90 23.12 1.93
CA SER A 27 -26.49 22.93 1.58
C SER A 27 -26.06 23.76 0.36
N LYS A 28 -24.91 24.44 0.49
CA LYS A 28 -24.25 25.17 -0.61
C LYS A 28 -22.79 24.71 -0.74
N PRO A 29 -22.33 24.24 -1.91
CA PRO A 29 -23.04 24.14 -3.19
C PRO A 29 -24.13 23.04 -3.21
N SER A 30 -25.03 23.09 -4.20
CA SER A 30 -26.13 22.12 -4.33
C SER A 30 -25.64 20.67 -4.28
N VAL A 31 -26.32 19.86 -3.46
CA VAL A 31 -26.10 18.41 -3.37
C VAL A 31 -26.94 17.62 -4.38
N PHE A 32 -27.90 18.27 -5.04
CA PHE A 32 -28.76 17.63 -6.02
C PHE A 32 -28.08 17.55 -7.39
N GLU A 33 -28.31 16.42 -8.05
CA GLU A 33 -27.86 16.16 -9.42
C GLU A 33 -29.04 16.05 -10.38
N LYS A 34 -28.77 16.25 -11.67
CA LYS A 34 -29.81 16.21 -12.72
C LYS A 34 -30.16 14.79 -13.14
N SER A 35 -29.20 13.87 -13.10
CA SER A 35 -29.36 12.48 -13.52
C SER A 35 -28.64 11.52 -12.57
N ASN A 36 -29.04 10.24 -12.61
CA ASN A 36 -28.36 9.21 -11.81
C ASN A 36 -26.92 8.99 -12.27
N ALA A 37 -26.64 9.12 -13.57
CA ALA A 37 -25.29 9.02 -14.11
C ALA A 37 -24.37 10.14 -13.57
N ASP A 38 -24.88 11.37 -13.48
CA ASP A 38 -24.14 12.49 -12.90
C ASP A 38 -23.89 12.27 -11.40
N GLY A 39 -24.89 11.77 -10.68
CA GLY A 39 -24.77 11.37 -9.27
C GLY A 39 -23.69 10.32 -9.04
N VAL A 40 -23.70 9.25 -9.84
CA VAL A 40 -22.66 8.21 -9.81
C VAL A 40 -21.29 8.81 -10.09
N LYS A 41 -21.16 9.62 -11.14
CA LYS A 41 -19.90 10.28 -11.50
C LYS A 41 -19.40 11.19 -10.37
N ARG A 42 -20.28 11.93 -9.71
CA ARG A 42 -19.92 12.80 -8.56
C ARG A 42 -19.41 12.00 -7.38
N VAL A 43 -20.04 10.85 -7.05
CA VAL A 43 -19.54 9.95 -5.99
C VAL A 43 -18.12 9.48 -6.29
N ARG A 44 -17.86 9.07 -7.54
CA ARG A 44 -16.54 8.57 -7.95
C ARG A 44 -15.45 9.64 -7.96
N THR A 45 -15.81 10.87 -8.34
CA THR A 45 -14.85 11.99 -8.51
C THR A 45 -14.61 12.78 -7.22
N THR A 46 -15.50 12.68 -6.23
CA THR A 46 -15.36 13.41 -4.97
C THR A 46 -14.17 12.90 -4.16
N ARG A 47 -13.23 13.80 -3.86
CA ARG A 47 -12.06 13.48 -3.03
C ARG A 47 -12.50 13.03 -1.63
N ASN A 48 -11.74 12.10 -1.06
CA ASN A 48 -11.96 11.55 0.29
C ASN A 48 -13.29 10.83 0.52
N ARG A 49 -14.05 10.48 -0.55
CA ARG A 49 -15.32 9.73 -0.47
C ARG A 49 -16.36 10.38 0.47
N LEU A 50 -16.37 11.72 0.55
CA LEU A 50 -17.24 12.50 1.44
C LEU A 50 -18.64 12.80 0.85
N TYR A 51 -18.97 12.24 -0.31
CA TYR A 51 -20.27 12.41 -0.95
C TYR A 51 -20.94 11.05 -1.12
N ALA A 52 -22.18 10.95 -0.65
CA ALA A 52 -23.05 9.80 -0.85
C ALA A 52 -24.21 10.21 -1.76
N PHE A 53 -24.62 9.32 -2.65
CA PHE A 53 -25.73 9.55 -3.56
C PHE A 53 -26.84 8.55 -3.31
N LEU A 54 -28.08 9.07 -3.22
CA LEU A 54 -29.27 8.28 -2.97
C LEU A 54 -30.03 8.11 -4.30
N MET A 55 -30.17 6.86 -4.73
CA MET A 55 -30.93 6.51 -5.92
C MET A 55 -31.73 5.23 -5.67
N GLU A 56 -32.47 4.76 -6.66
CA GLU A 56 -33.24 3.54 -6.55
C GLU A 56 -32.36 2.30 -6.42
N SER A 57 -32.79 1.36 -5.57
CA SER A 57 -31.99 0.20 -5.21
C SER A 57 -31.62 -0.73 -6.38
N SER A 58 -32.47 -0.83 -7.41
CA SER A 58 -32.20 -1.60 -8.64
C SER A 58 -31.02 -1.02 -9.43
N GLN A 59 -30.94 0.31 -9.49
CA GLN A 59 -29.84 1.03 -10.14
C GLN A 59 -28.58 0.98 -9.31
N ILE A 60 -28.67 1.10 -7.98
CA ILE A 60 -27.50 0.92 -7.10
C ILE A 60 -26.89 -0.47 -7.34
N GLU A 61 -27.72 -1.53 -7.30
CA GLU A 61 -27.27 -2.90 -7.50
C GLU A 61 -26.58 -3.08 -8.87
N TYR A 62 -27.14 -2.48 -9.93
CA TYR A 62 -26.52 -2.48 -11.26
C TYR A 62 -25.15 -1.77 -11.25
N GLU A 63 -25.11 -0.54 -10.74
CA GLU A 63 -23.92 0.31 -10.75
C GLU A 63 -22.80 -0.28 -9.89
N THR A 64 -23.10 -0.82 -8.71
CA THR A 64 -22.09 -1.45 -7.83
C THR A 64 -21.56 -2.76 -8.38
N GLU A 65 -22.37 -3.49 -9.15
CA GLU A 65 -21.86 -4.65 -9.87
C GLU A 65 -20.93 -4.21 -11.00
N THR A 66 -21.19 -3.06 -11.66
CA THR A 66 -20.38 -2.51 -12.79
C THR A 66 -19.08 -1.88 -12.36
N LYS A 67 -19.14 -1.12 -11.28
CA LYS A 67 -18.11 -0.17 -10.89
C LYS A 67 -17.65 -0.56 -9.50
N CYS A 68 -16.50 -1.21 -9.45
CA CYS A 68 -15.97 -1.82 -8.23
C CYS A 68 -15.51 -0.81 -7.18
N ASP A 69 -15.40 0.45 -7.57
CA ASP A 69 -15.11 1.58 -6.68
C ASP A 69 -16.36 2.09 -5.95
N LEU A 70 -17.55 1.62 -6.32
CA LEU A 70 -18.80 1.94 -5.65
C LEU A 70 -19.20 0.84 -4.66
N LYS A 71 -19.81 1.26 -3.55
CA LYS A 71 -20.34 0.35 -2.54
C LYS A 71 -21.67 0.85 -2.01
N GLN A 72 -22.65 -0.05 -1.92
CA GLN A 72 -23.88 0.22 -1.19
C GLN A 72 -23.62 0.14 0.32
N VAL A 73 -24.09 1.13 1.06
CA VAL A 73 -24.01 1.17 2.52
C VAL A 73 -25.41 1.23 3.12
N GLY A 74 -25.67 0.38 4.11
CA GLY A 74 -26.95 0.34 4.82
C GLY A 74 -28.07 -0.38 4.06
N ASN A 75 -29.25 -0.35 4.66
CA ASN A 75 -30.46 -0.99 4.14
C ASN A 75 -31.24 -0.06 3.21
N ARG A 76 -32.21 -0.65 2.49
CA ARG A 76 -33.19 0.11 1.70
C ARG A 76 -34.01 1.01 2.65
N LEU A 77 -34.19 2.27 2.26
CA LEU A 77 -34.95 3.27 3.05
C LEU A 77 -36.46 3.12 2.87
N ASP A 78 -36.87 2.56 1.74
CA ASP A 78 -38.24 2.26 1.40
C ASP A 78 -38.34 0.93 0.64
N SER A 79 -39.56 0.39 0.55
CA SER A 79 -39.88 -0.78 -0.26
C SER A 79 -40.79 -0.33 -1.39
N LYS A 80 -40.20 -0.04 -2.55
CA LYS A 80 -40.89 0.30 -3.78
C LYS A 80 -40.66 -0.79 -4.83
N GLY A 81 -41.62 -0.93 -5.74
CA GLY A 81 -41.56 -1.85 -6.86
C GLY A 81 -42.01 -1.17 -8.15
N TYR A 82 -41.51 -1.68 -9.28
CA TYR A 82 -41.96 -1.26 -10.61
C TYR A 82 -43.27 -1.96 -10.97
N GLY A 83 -44.14 -1.22 -11.65
CA GLY A 83 -45.38 -1.73 -12.21
C GLY A 83 -45.55 -1.29 -13.66
N ILE A 84 -46.29 -2.08 -14.44
CA ILE A 84 -46.67 -1.72 -15.80
C ILE A 84 -47.92 -0.84 -15.72
N ALA A 85 -47.78 0.43 -16.09
CA ALA A 85 -48.91 1.35 -16.13
C ALA A 85 -49.80 1.04 -17.35
N MET A 86 -51.12 1.07 -17.14
CA MET A 86 -52.13 0.87 -18.17
C MET A 86 -53.20 1.95 -18.03
N GLN A 87 -53.91 2.25 -19.13
CA GLN A 87 -55.06 3.15 -19.07
C GLN A 87 -56.11 2.61 -18.09
N GLN A 88 -56.86 3.52 -17.47
CA GLN A 88 -58.02 3.15 -16.68
C GLN A 88 -58.99 2.30 -17.51
N ASP A 89 -59.55 1.27 -16.89
CA ASP A 89 -60.49 0.32 -17.50
C ASP A 89 -59.94 -0.47 -18.71
N PHE A 90 -58.62 -0.65 -18.78
CA PHE A 90 -58.01 -1.47 -19.81
C PHE A 90 -58.48 -2.95 -19.75
N PRO A 91 -59.11 -3.49 -20.80
CA PRO A 91 -59.81 -4.78 -20.75
C PRO A 91 -58.90 -5.97 -20.47
N TYR A 92 -57.62 -5.91 -20.85
CA TYR A 92 -56.65 -7.01 -20.67
C TYR A 92 -55.84 -6.91 -19.37
N ARG A 93 -56.12 -5.93 -18.50
CA ARG A 93 -55.36 -5.73 -17.25
C ARG A 93 -55.29 -7.01 -16.41
N SER A 94 -56.41 -7.71 -16.26
CA SER A 94 -56.49 -8.96 -15.48
C SER A 94 -55.65 -10.08 -16.11
N MET A 95 -55.69 -10.20 -17.44
CA MET A 95 -54.92 -11.22 -18.16
C MET A 95 -53.41 -10.98 -18.02
N ILE A 96 -52.96 -9.74 -18.18
CA ILE A 96 -51.54 -9.38 -18.02
C ILE A 96 -51.08 -9.59 -16.59
N ASN A 97 -51.89 -9.19 -15.59
CA ASN A 97 -51.52 -9.40 -14.19
C ASN A 97 -51.35 -10.89 -13.86
N LYS A 98 -52.24 -11.76 -14.37
CA LYS A 98 -52.09 -13.22 -14.24
C LYS A 98 -50.82 -13.73 -14.91
N ALA A 99 -50.48 -13.24 -16.10
CA ALA A 99 -49.25 -13.62 -16.78
C ALA A 99 -47.99 -13.20 -16.00
N ILE A 100 -47.98 -12.00 -15.41
CA ILE A 100 -46.87 -11.52 -14.57
C ILE A 100 -46.70 -12.43 -13.33
N LEU A 101 -47.80 -12.80 -12.68
CA LEU A 101 -47.74 -13.71 -11.53
C LEU A 101 -47.17 -15.08 -11.93
N GLN A 102 -47.60 -15.64 -13.06
CA GLN A 102 -47.04 -16.89 -13.58
C GLN A 102 -45.54 -16.78 -13.88
N LEU A 103 -45.07 -15.65 -14.44
CA LEU A 103 -43.65 -15.40 -14.69
C LEU A 103 -42.83 -15.24 -13.38
N GLN A 104 -43.45 -14.71 -12.33
CA GLN A 104 -42.85 -14.59 -11.01
C GLN A 104 -42.75 -15.95 -10.31
N GLU A 105 -43.85 -16.72 -10.29
CA GLU A 105 -43.92 -18.06 -9.68
C GLU A 105 -42.99 -19.06 -10.38
N SER A 106 -42.88 -18.98 -11.71
CA SER A 106 -41.95 -19.80 -12.50
C SER A 106 -40.48 -19.35 -12.40
N GLY A 107 -40.19 -18.23 -11.71
CA GLY A 107 -38.84 -17.70 -11.55
C GLY A 107 -38.23 -17.08 -12.81
N GLN A 108 -39.00 -16.94 -13.91
CA GLN A 108 -38.49 -16.37 -15.16
C GLN A 108 -38.03 -14.91 -14.99
N LEU A 109 -38.72 -14.13 -14.15
CA LEU A 109 -38.30 -12.75 -13.84
C LEU A 109 -36.93 -12.70 -13.15
N ALA A 110 -36.64 -13.66 -12.27
CA ALA A 110 -35.33 -13.75 -11.61
C ALA A 110 -34.22 -14.11 -12.61
N ASN A 111 -34.50 -15.03 -13.54
CA ASN A 111 -33.58 -15.38 -14.61
C ASN A 111 -33.31 -14.20 -15.54
N LEU A 112 -34.34 -13.42 -15.90
CA LEU A 112 -34.18 -12.19 -16.67
C LEU A 112 -33.33 -11.16 -15.94
N LYS A 113 -33.58 -10.94 -14.63
CA LYS A 113 -32.75 -10.04 -13.82
C LYS A 113 -31.29 -10.47 -13.86
N LYS A 114 -31.00 -11.75 -13.58
CA LYS A 114 -29.64 -12.29 -13.62
C LYS A 114 -29.00 -12.10 -14.99
N LYS A 115 -29.72 -12.40 -16.06
CA LYS A 115 -29.24 -12.24 -17.43
C LYS A 115 -28.81 -10.80 -17.70
N TRP A 116 -29.64 -9.81 -17.37
CA TRP A 116 -29.35 -8.40 -17.67
C TRP A 116 -28.38 -7.72 -16.70
N TRP A 117 -28.31 -8.17 -15.44
CA TRP A 117 -27.38 -7.58 -14.46
C TRP A 117 -25.99 -8.22 -14.50
N LYS A 118 -25.89 -9.52 -14.84
CA LYS A 118 -24.64 -10.30 -14.73
C LYS A 118 -24.10 -10.83 -16.06
N GLU A 119 -24.94 -11.28 -16.98
CA GLU A 119 -24.50 -12.01 -18.19
C GLU A 119 -24.39 -11.12 -19.42
N LYS A 120 -25.36 -10.22 -19.62
CA LYS A 120 -25.47 -9.29 -20.76
C LYS A 120 -24.95 -7.92 -20.35
N ARG A 121 -23.64 -7.82 -20.08
CA ARG A 121 -23.03 -6.53 -19.74
C ARG A 121 -21.88 -6.15 -20.65
N ASP A 122 -21.75 -4.84 -20.86
CA ASP A 122 -20.69 -4.24 -21.67
C ASP A 122 -19.37 -4.08 -20.91
N GLU A 123 -19.41 -4.03 -19.57
CA GLU A 123 -18.24 -3.92 -18.67
C GLU A 123 -18.02 -5.22 -17.86
N PRO A 124 -16.76 -5.67 -17.66
CA PRO A 124 -16.42 -6.89 -16.93
C PRO A 124 -16.92 -6.85 -15.48
N SER A 125 -17.15 -8.03 -14.89
CA SER A 125 -17.56 -8.10 -13.47
C SER A 125 -16.41 -7.73 -12.55
N CYS A 126 -16.73 -7.10 -11.42
CA CYS A 126 -15.77 -6.87 -10.35
C CYS A 126 -15.14 -8.16 -9.81
N SER A 127 -15.85 -9.29 -9.89
CA SER A 127 -15.30 -10.60 -9.53
C SER A 127 -14.30 -11.13 -10.57
N GLU A 128 -14.44 -10.72 -11.82
CA GLU A 128 -13.56 -11.14 -12.93
C GLU A 128 -12.25 -10.34 -12.92
N LEU A 129 -12.29 -9.07 -12.54
CA LEU A 129 -11.09 -8.23 -12.34
C LEU A 129 -10.18 -8.71 -11.19
N ILE A 130 -10.71 -9.52 -10.26
CA ILE A 130 -9.93 -10.19 -9.21
C ILE A 130 -9.30 -11.49 -9.73
N THR A 131 -9.82 -12.04 -10.83
CA THR A 131 -9.41 -13.33 -11.40
C THR A 131 -8.37 -13.16 -12.53
N GLU A 132 -8.32 -11.99 -13.19
CA GLU A 132 -7.13 -11.56 -13.95
C GLU A 132 -5.95 -11.35 -12.98
N PRO A 133 -4.71 -11.73 -13.31
CA PRO A 133 -3.61 -11.89 -12.36
C PRO A 133 -3.06 -10.55 -11.84
N VAL A 134 -3.83 -9.89 -10.99
CA VAL A 134 -3.35 -8.88 -10.03
C VAL A 134 -2.79 -9.59 -8.77
N SER A 135 -2.57 -10.90 -8.88
CA SER A 135 -2.23 -11.84 -7.80
C SER A 135 -0.73 -12.15 -7.79
N SER A 136 0.07 -11.14 -7.50
CA SER A 136 1.36 -11.32 -6.82
C SER A 136 1.84 -9.99 -6.25
N SER A 137 1.79 -8.93 -7.04
CA SER A 137 2.28 -7.61 -6.63
C SER A 137 1.40 -6.90 -5.60
N SER A 138 0.07 -7.05 -5.68
CA SER A 138 -0.86 -6.37 -4.75
C SER A 138 -0.88 -7.00 -3.35
N GLU A 139 -0.83 -8.33 -3.26
CA GLU A 139 -0.73 -9.05 -1.98
C GLU A 139 0.63 -8.81 -1.31
N LEU A 140 1.73 -8.85 -2.08
CA LEU A 140 3.07 -8.51 -1.59
C LEU A 140 3.13 -7.05 -1.11
N ALA A 141 2.49 -6.11 -1.81
CA ALA A 141 2.44 -4.70 -1.40
C ALA A 141 1.61 -4.47 -0.12
N LEU A 142 0.47 -5.17 0.03
CA LEU A 142 -0.33 -5.16 1.25
C LEU A 142 0.43 -5.78 2.44
N ALA A 143 1.17 -6.87 2.21
CA ALA A 143 2.02 -7.48 3.22
C ALA A 143 3.17 -6.55 3.64
N LEU A 144 3.83 -5.89 2.67
CA LEU A 144 4.94 -4.97 2.96
C LEU A 144 4.46 -3.70 3.67
N ALA A 145 3.30 -3.15 3.33
CA ALA A 145 2.70 -2.02 4.03
C ALA A 145 2.38 -2.35 5.49
N ASN A 146 1.89 -3.57 5.76
CA ASN A 146 1.60 -4.02 7.11
C ASN A 146 2.85 -4.35 7.94
N VAL A 147 3.94 -4.81 7.30
CA VAL A 147 5.21 -5.17 7.97
C VAL A 147 6.21 -4.01 8.01
N GLY A 148 5.94 -2.90 7.30
CA GLY A 148 6.80 -1.73 7.21
C GLY A 148 7.21 -1.14 8.56
N GLY A 149 6.34 -1.21 9.58
CA GLY A 149 6.67 -0.76 10.93
C GLY A 149 7.86 -1.49 11.56
N VAL A 150 8.02 -2.78 11.29
CA VAL A 150 9.12 -3.59 11.84
C VAL A 150 10.47 -3.15 11.26
N PHE A 151 10.52 -2.83 9.97
CA PHE A 151 11.74 -2.33 9.32
C PHE A 151 12.14 -0.94 9.83
N ILE A 152 11.16 -0.07 10.12
CA ILE A 152 11.42 1.25 10.71
C ILE A 152 12.02 1.11 12.11
N VAL A 153 11.45 0.25 12.96
CA VAL A 153 11.96 0.01 14.32
C VAL A 153 13.39 -0.56 14.27
N LEU A 154 13.65 -1.51 13.35
CA LEU A 154 14.98 -2.08 13.15
C LEU A 154 15.99 -1.01 12.69
N GLY A 155 15.61 -0.14 11.74
CA GLY A 155 16.46 0.96 11.28
C GLY A 155 16.81 1.95 12.39
N VAL A 156 15.83 2.34 13.21
CA VAL A 156 16.05 3.24 14.36
C VAL A 156 16.94 2.57 15.42
N GLY A 157 16.74 1.28 15.69
CA GLY A 157 17.57 0.52 16.63
C GLY A 157 19.04 0.47 16.22
N ILE A 158 19.32 0.22 14.93
CA ILE A 158 20.69 0.22 14.39
C ILE A 158 21.31 1.62 14.48
N ALA A 159 20.55 2.66 14.12
CA ALA A 159 21.05 4.04 14.18
C ALA A 159 21.39 4.46 15.63
N MET A 160 20.54 4.11 16.60
CA MET A 160 20.77 4.41 18.01
C MET A 160 21.99 3.66 18.56
N ALA A 161 22.13 2.37 18.23
CA ALA A 161 23.29 1.58 18.62
C ALA A 161 24.59 2.17 18.04
N PHE A 162 24.56 2.61 16.79
CA PHE A 162 25.72 3.24 16.14
C PHE A 162 26.11 4.56 16.82
N ILE A 163 25.13 5.38 17.22
CA ILE A 163 25.38 6.62 17.95
C ILE A 163 26.00 6.35 19.32
N ILE A 164 25.47 5.38 20.08
CA ILE A 164 26.02 4.99 21.38
C ILE A 164 27.46 4.51 21.22
N ALA A 165 27.74 3.67 20.21
CA ALA A 165 29.08 3.20 19.91
C ALA A 165 30.06 4.35 19.60
N ILE A 166 29.63 5.38 18.86
CA ILE A 166 30.44 6.58 18.60
C ILE A 166 30.72 7.33 19.91
N PHE A 167 29.71 7.52 20.76
CA PHE A 167 29.89 8.23 22.04
C PHE A 167 30.86 7.49 22.98
N GLU A 168 30.71 6.17 23.11
CA GLU A 168 31.63 5.35 23.90
C GLU A 168 33.05 5.38 23.33
N PHE A 169 33.18 5.31 22.01
CA PHE A 169 34.47 5.41 21.34
C PHE A 169 35.16 6.76 21.62
N LEU A 170 34.43 7.87 21.48
CA LEU A 170 34.95 9.21 21.78
C LEU A 170 35.30 9.37 23.27
N TRP A 171 34.50 8.82 24.18
CA TRP A 171 34.77 8.87 25.61
C TRP A 171 36.02 8.06 25.97
N ASN A 172 36.17 6.86 25.40
CA ASN A 172 37.33 6.00 25.58
C ASN A 172 38.60 6.67 25.07
N VAL A 173 38.57 7.24 23.87
CA VAL A 173 39.70 8.00 23.30
C VAL A 173 40.07 9.19 24.18
N LYS A 174 39.08 9.94 24.69
CA LYS A 174 39.34 11.05 25.62
C LYS A 174 39.99 10.56 26.91
N ASN A 175 39.49 9.48 27.51
CA ASN A 175 40.04 8.93 28.75
C ASN A 175 41.50 8.45 28.56
N VAL A 176 41.77 7.74 27.45
CA VAL A 176 43.12 7.28 27.10
C VAL A 176 44.08 8.45 26.80
N SER A 177 43.60 9.51 26.15
CA SER A 177 44.43 10.70 25.88
C SER A 177 44.84 11.46 27.15
N VAL A 178 43.99 11.44 28.18
CA VAL A 178 44.26 12.07 29.48
C VAL A 178 45.29 11.26 30.29
N GLU A 179 45.30 9.93 30.14
CA GLU A 179 46.26 9.07 30.83
C GLU A 179 47.65 9.02 30.16
N GLU A 180 47.74 9.12 28.82
CA GLU A 180 49.02 8.92 28.09
C GLU A 180 49.62 10.17 27.39
N HIS A 181 49.02 11.37 27.51
CA HIS A 181 49.60 12.64 26.98
C HIS A 181 49.96 12.64 25.47
N ILE A 182 49.20 11.91 24.65
CA ILE A 182 49.38 11.80 23.18
C ILE A 182 48.33 12.62 22.41
N SER A 183 48.70 13.09 21.21
CA SER A 183 47.86 13.94 20.34
C SER A 183 46.58 13.23 19.88
N TYR A 184 45.43 13.91 20.02
CA TYR A 184 44.07 13.38 19.78
C TYR A 184 43.87 12.68 18.43
N MET A 185 44.54 13.15 17.38
CA MET A 185 44.37 12.64 16.01
C MET A 185 45.08 11.31 15.77
N ASP A 186 46.18 11.04 16.47
CA ASP A 186 46.95 9.80 16.29
C ASP A 186 46.32 8.64 17.09
N ALA A 187 45.81 8.93 18.30
CA ALA A 187 45.01 7.98 19.06
C ALA A 187 43.69 7.61 18.35
N LEU A 188 43.01 8.60 17.74
CA LEU A 188 41.80 8.36 16.95
C LEU A 188 42.06 7.48 15.72
N LYS A 189 43.11 7.77 14.94
CA LYS A 189 43.41 7.01 13.72
C LYS A 189 43.77 5.56 14.00
N ILE A 190 44.53 5.29 15.06
CA ILE A 190 44.94 3.94 15.42
C ILE A 190 43.74 3.12 15.92
N GLU A 191 42.91 3.70 16.78
CA GLU A 191 41.71 3.04 17.30
C GLU A 191 40.62 2.87 16.22
N LEU A 192 40.49 3.80 15.26
CA LEU A 192 39.55 3.67 14.13
C LEU A 192 39.98 2.58 13.14
N ILE A 193 41.28 2.50 12.82
CA ILE A 193 41.83 1.44 11.97
C ILE A 193 41.67 0.07 12.64
N PHE A 194 41.82 0.00 13.97
CA PHE A 194 41.57 -1.21 14.75
C PHE A 194 40.09 -1.61 14.74
N ALA A 195 39.18 -0.66 14.96
CA ALA A 195 37.73 -0.90 14.94
C ALA A 195 37.21 -1.32 13.55
N MET A 196 37.82 -0.82 12.46
CA MET A 196 37.47 -1.22 11.09
C MET A 196 38.05 -2.57 10.66
N ASN A 197 39.03 -3.10 11.40
CA ASN A 197 39.64 -4.39 11.10
C ASN A 197 39.04 -5.49 11.98
N ILE A 198 37.88 -6.01 11.55
CA ILE A 198 37.02 -6.98 12.26
C ILE A 198 37.73 -8.27 12.71
N TRP A 199 38.95 -8.54 12.23
CA TRP A 199 39.67 -9.80 12.41
C TRP A 199 40.80 -9.78 13.46
N VAL A 200 41.04 -8.68 14.19
CA VAL A 200 42.11 -8.62 15.20
C VAL A 200 41.55 -8.37 16.60
N THR A 201 41.49 -9.43 17.42
CA THR A 201 40.86 -9.45 18.76
C THR A 201 41.83 -9.24 19.93
N LYS A 202 43.04 -8.69 19.71
CA LYS A 202 43.97 -8.37 20.81
C LYS A 202 44.56 -6.97 20.69
N LYS A 203 44.27 -6.15 21.71
CA LYS A 203 44.90 -4.86 21.98
C LYS A 203 46.39 -5.08 22.22
N LYS A 204 47.27 -4.56 21.36
CA LYS A 204 48.72 -4.53 21.66
C LYS A 204 48.95 -3.53 22.80
N THR A 205 49.38 -4.05 23.94
CA THR A 205 49.77 -3.25 25.11
C THR A 205 51.06 -2.47 24.86
N LYS A 206 50.96 -1.14 25.01
CA LYS A 206 51.97 -0.10 25.30
C LYS A 206 53.22 0.01 24.39
N PRO A 207 53.48 1.18 23.77
CA PRO A 207 54.83 1.54 23.37
C PRO A 207 55.62 2.01 24.61
N GLN A 208 56.64 1.24 25.02
CA GLN A 208 57.68 1.76 25.90
C GLN A 208 58.55 2.73 25.08
N LEU A 209 58.66 3.96 25.56
CA LEU A 209 59.63 4.94 25.10
C LEU A 209 61.01 4.50 25.60
N SER A 210 61.88 4.04 24.70
CA SER A 210 63.33 3.96 24.96
C SER A 210 64.03 4.94 24.04
N GLU A 211 64.44 6.08 24.60
CA GLU A 211 65.49 6.90 24.00
C GLU A 211 66.79 6.10 23.95
N SER A 212 67.40 6.01 22.78
CA SER A 212 68.78 6.45 22.58
C SER A 212 69.19 6.32 21.11
N SER A 213 69.92 7.34 20.68
CA SER A 213 70.38 7.70 19.34
C SER A 213 71.37 6.72 18.70
N SER A 214 71.25 6.50 17.38
CA SER A 214 72.39 6.61 16.43
C SER A 214 71.94 6.46 14.97
N SER A 215 72.13 7.53 14.20
CA SER A 215 72.55 7.58 12.79
C SER A 215 72.49 6.31 11.93
N ALA A 216 71.75 6.36 10.81
CA ALA A 216 72.29 6.34 9.43
C ALA A 216 71.21 5.95 8.39
N SER A 217 71.11 6.78 7.34
CA SER A 217 70.77 6.45 5.94
C SER A 217 69.66 5.43 5.60
N GLY A 218 68.71 5.89 4.77
CA GLY A 218 68.47 5.22 3.48
C GLY A 218 67.18 4.41 3.32
N HIS A 219 66.41 4.85 2.32
CA HIS A 219 65.49 4.11 1.44
C HIS A 219 64.10 3.64 1.91
N SER A 220 63.12 4.37 1.40
CA SER A 220 61.76 3.96 1.02
C SER A 220 61.76 2.71 0.14
N GLU A 221 61.55 1.51 0.68
CA GLU A 221 61.41 0.25 -0.10
C GLU A 221 60.52 -0.81 0.62
N ASP A 222 59.46 -0.49 1.36
CA ASP A 222 58.65 -1.54 2.06
C ASP A 222 57.14 -1.58 1.73
N ALA A 223 56.58 -0.53 1.13
CA ALA A 223 55.17 -0.55 0.72
C ALA A 223 54.92 -1.30 -0.61
N LYS A 224 55.97 -1.49 -1.43
CA LYS A 224 55.86 -2.08 -2.78
C LYS A 224 55.93 -3.61 -2.77
N SER A 225 56.61 -4.19 -1.78
CA SER A 225 56.81 -5.64 -1.66
C SER A 225 55.55 -6.40 -1.20
N MET A 226 54.76 -5.82 -0.29
CA MET A 226 53.49 -6.41 0.16
C MET A 226 52.36 -6.30 -0.88
N ALA A 227 52.33 -5.25 -1.69
CA ALA A 227 51.33 -5.12 -2.76
C ALA A 227 51.55 -6.15 -3.88
N HIS A 228 52.82 -6.53 -4.13
CA HIS A 228 53.17 -7.47 -5.19
C HIS A 228 52.83 -8.93 -4.86
N SER A 229 52.83 -9.31 -3.57
CA SER A 229 52.42 -10.65 -3.14
C SER A 229 50.88 -10.82 -3.10
N ILE A 230 50.14 -9.75 -2.84
CA ILE A 230 48.68 -9.75 -2.80
C ILE A 230 48.07 -9.83 -4.22
N LEU A 231 48.68 -9.18 -5.22
CA LEU A 231 48.21 -9.27 -6.62
C LEU A 231 48.48 -10.65 -7.26
N GLN A 232 49.54 -11.36 -6.83
CA GLN A 232 49.82 -12.71 -7.32
C GLN A 232 48.82 -13.75 -6.77
N GLY A 233 48.32 -13.55 -5.54
CA GLY A 233 47.29 -14.40 -4.94
C GLY A 233 45.88 -14.20 -5.53
N ALA A 234 45.59 -13.01 -6.08
CA ALA A 234 44.29 -12.74 -6.70
C ALA A 234 44.16 -13.36 -8.12
N ASN A 235 45.27 -13.50 -8.86
CA ASN A 235 45.25 -14.10 -10.20
C ASN A 235 45.14 -15.64 -10.20
N SER A 236 45.45 -16.32 -9.09
CA SER A 236 45.25 -17.78 -8.98
C SER A 236 43.80 -18.17 -8.64
N PHE A 237 42.98 -17.23 -8.17
CA PHE A 237 41.59 -17.47 -7.79
C PHE A 237 40.56 -17.16 -8.90
N LEU A 238 40.95 -16.49 -9.99
CA LEU A 238 40.07 -16.20 -11.13
C LEU A 238 40.08 -17.26 -12.23
N ASN A 239 40.86 -18.34 -12.09
CA ASN A 239 40.98 -19.41 -13.09
C ASN A 239 40.24 -20.72 -12.70
N LEU A 240 39.16 -20.64 -11.91
CA LEU A 240 38.26 -21.76 -11.63
C LEU A 240 36.80 -21.41 -12.01
N GLY A 241 36.64 -20.85 -13.21
CA GLY A 241 35.36 -20.43 -13.77
C GLY A 241 35.08 -21.00 -15.16
N GLU A 242 35.60 -22.17 -15.50
CA GLU A 242 35.14 -22.96 -16.65
C GLU A 242 35.15 -24.44 -16.29
N ILE A 243 34.22 -25.20 -16.90
CA ILE A 243 33.97 -26.65 -16.77
C ILE A 243 32.94 -27.04 -15.69
N LYS A 244 31.65 -26.89 -16.02
CA LYS A 244 30.72 -28.04 -16.11
C LYS A 244 29.40 -27.65 -16.79
N LYS A 245 29.37 -27.79 -18.11
CA LYS A 245 28.13 -27.97 -18.89
C LYS A 245 28.35 -29.09 -19.90
N LYS A 246 28.24 -30.34 -19.44
CA LYS A 246 27.88 -31.51 -20.24
C LYS A 246 27.77 -32.76 -19.36
N ASP A 247 26.64 -33.44 -19.53
CA ASP A 247 26.43 -34.90 -19.49
C ASP A 247 25.27 -35.37 -18.60
N ASN A 248 24.21 -35.80 -19.30
CA ASN A 248 23.26 -36.87 -19.02
C ASN A 248 22.77 -37.12 -17.58
N SER A 249 21.48 -36.87 -17.33
CA SER A 249 20.39 -37.84 -17.56
C SER A 249 19.03 -37.20 -17.31
#